data_AF-A0A126UYQ8-F1
#
_entry.id   AF-A0A126UYQ8-F1
#
_cell.length_a   1.000
_cell.length_b   1.000
_cell.length_c   1.000
_cell.angle_alpha   90.00
_cell.angle_beta   90.00
_cell.angle_gamma   90.00
#
_symmetry.space_group_name_H-M   'P 1'
#
loop_
_entity.id
_entity.type
_entity.pdbx_description
1 polymer ?
#
loop_
_entity_poly.entity_id
_entity_poly.type
_entity_poly.pdbx_seq_one_letter_code
_entity_poly.pdbx_strand_id
1 'polypeptide(L)'
;MTAQNWGFTGPEAVTHFLKESGEIKFAQPESAFYPISFRHRNHMIRKRFDVAGQLGSDTYGVHFWARRMKPRLEEKEGGSPDAGSFMADAVMRHGIVCDDAPIPRKIVKQDPRAKDAEFLADLALEGLRADASPEAIARKHNVEPKLVREAIATLQSGAASLFKR
;
A
#
# COMPACT_ATOMS: atom_id res chain seq x y z
N MET A 1 -20.87 14.71 20.84
CA MET A 1 -21.90 13.96 20.09
C MET A 1 -21.33 13.68 18.72
N THR A 2 -21.15 12.42 18.34
CA THR A 2 -20.71 12.06 16.99
C THR A 2 -21.84 12.38 16.01
N ALA A 3 -21.50 12.81 14.79
CA ALA A 3 -22.46 13.40 13.84
C ALA A 3 -23.59 12.46 13.39
N GLN A 4 -23.52 11.15 13.68
CA GLN A 4 -24.48 10.14 13.25
C GLN A 4 -24.65 9.04 14.32
N ASN A 5 -25.88 8.88 14.85
CA ASN A 5 -26.23 7.86 15.86
C ASN A 5 -26.08 6.41 15.36
N TRP A 6 -26.04 6.20 14.05
CA TRP A 6 -25.87 4.88 13.42
C TRP A 6 -24.42 4.45 13.28
N GLY A 7 -23.45 5.33 13.55
CA GLY A 7 -22.03 4.99 13.47
C GLY A 7 -21.54 4.05 14.58
N PHE A 8 -22.37 3.78 15.60
CA PHE A 8 -21.97 2.99 16.77
C PHE A 8 -22.07 1.48 16.57
N THR A 9 -22.98 1.03 15.71
CA THR A 9 -23.33 -0.39 15.56
C THR A 9 -22.60 -1.08 14.41
N GLY A 10 -21.88 -0.31 13.57
CA GLY A 10 -21.03 -0.84 12.51
C GLY A 10 -21.75 -1.66 11.43
N PRO A 11 -21.03 -2.12 10.41
CA PRO A 11 -21.61 -2.94 9.34
C PRO A 11 -22.14 -4.30 9.83
N GLU A 12 -21.58 -4.82 10.92
CA GLU A 12 -21.98 -6.12 11.47
C GLU A 12 -23.38 -6.09 12.08
N ALA A 13 -23.73 -5.07 12.86
CA ALA A 13 -25.08 -4.98 13.40
C ALA A 13 -26.12 -4.66 12.32
N VAL A 14 -25.77 -3.84 11.32
CA VAL A 14 -26.65 -3.63 10.15
C VAL A 14 -26.93 -4.98 9.48
N THR A 15 -25.91 -5.79 9.27
CA THR A 15 -26.05 -7.14 8.70
C THR A 15 -26.89 -8.05 9.61
N HIS A 16 -26.73 -7.96 10.92
CA HIS A 16 -27.52 -8.72 11.90
C HIS A 16 -29.00 -8.41 11.79
N PHE A 17 -29.39 -7.13 11.87
CA PHE A 17 -30.80 -6.73 11.81
C PHE A 17 -31.43 -6.97 10.43
N LEU A 18 -30.67 -6.86 9.34
CA LEU A 18 -31.16 -7.25 8.00
C LEU A 18 -31.46 -8.75 7.90
N LYS A 19 -30.71 -9.60 8.61
CA LYS A 19 -30.99 -11.03 8.70
C LYS A 19 -32.23 -11.29 9.55
N GLU A 20 -32.35 -10.61 10.69
CA GLU A 20 -33.50 -10.73 11.60
C GLU A 20 -34.81 -10.29 10.93
N SER A 21 -34.81 -9.17 10.19
CA SER A 21 -35.99 -8.67 9.47
C SER A 21 -36.30 -9.44 8.18
N GLY A 22 -35.37 -10.24 7.68
CA GLY A 22 -35.48 -10.93 6.38
C GLY A 22 -35.24 -10.02 5.17
N GLU A 23 -34.83 -8.76 5.38
CA GLU A 23 -34.50 -7.81 4.31
C GLU A 23 -33.14 -8.09 3.66
N ILE A 24 -32.30 -8.94 4.27
CA ILE A 24 -31.02 -9.38 3.68
C ILE A 24 -31.17 -9.97 2.27
N LYS A 25 -32.36 -10.45 1.89
CA LYS A 25 -32.69 -10.93 0.54
C LYS A 25 -32.55 -9.89 -0.57
N PHE A 26 -32.54 -8.60 -0.21
CA PHE A 26 -32.32 -7.50 -1.16
C PHE A 26 -30.85 -7.11 -1.29
N ALA A 27 -29.96 -7.70 -0.49
CA ALA A 27 -28.52 -7.46 -0.61
C ALA A 27 -28.01 -8.02 -1.94
N GLN A 28 -27.25 -7.18 -2.65
CA GLN A 28 -26.59 -7.58 -3.88
C GLN A 28 -25.34 -8.44 -3.58
N PRO A 29 -24.92 -9.31 -4.52
CA PRO A 29 -23.67 -10.05 -4.38
C PRO A 29 -22.46 -9.11 -4.38
N GLU A 30 -21.32 -9.59 -3.90
CA GLU A 30 -20.06 -8.82 -3.91
C GLU A 30 -19.68 -8.31 -5.30
N SER A 31 -19.90 -9.13 -6.35
CA SER A 31 -19.63 -8.78 -7.75
C SER A 31 -20.34 -7.51 -8.22
N ALA A 32 -21.47 -7.17 -7.62
CA ALA A 32 -22.24 -5.98 -7.95
C ALA A 32 -21.47 -4.68 -7.65
N PHE A 33 -20.57 -4.70 -6.65
CA PHE A 33 -19.82 -3.51 -6.20
C PHE A 33 -18.30 -3.69 -6.24
N TYR A 34 -17.83 -4.93 -6.21
CA TYR A 34 -16.42 -5.32 -6.22
C TYR A 34 -16.14 -6.40 -7.29
N PRO A 35 -16.49 -6.14 -8.56
CA PRO A 35 -16.26 -7.11 -9.64
C PRO A 35 -14.77 -7.43 -9.82
N ILE A 36 -13.90 -6.48 -9.46
CA ILE A 36 -12.45 -6.64 -9.46
C ILE A 36 -11.95 -6.76 -8.03
N SER A 37 -11.54 -7.98 -7.66
CA SER A 37 -11.03 -8.28 -6.33
C SER A 37 -9.75 -7.50 -6.00
N PHE A 38 -9.47 -7.35 -4.71
CA PHE A 38 -8.27 -6.69 -4.22
C PHE A 38 -6.96 -7.30 -4.78
N ARG A 39 -6.93 -8.62 -5.00
CA ARG A 39 -5.79 -9.33 -5.61
C ARG A 39 -5.50 -8.82 -7.01
N HIS A 40 -6.54 -8.50 -7.78
CA HIS A 40 -6.46 -8.07 -9.18
C HIS A 40 -6.57 -6.55 -9.37
N ARG A 41 -6.54 -5.76 -8.29
CA ARG A 41 -6.69 -4.29 -8.33
C ARG A 41 -5.83 -3.57 -9.39
N ASN A 42 -4.61 -4.05 -9.62
CA ASN A 42 -3.69 -3.44 -10.59
C ASN A 42 -4.10 -3.70 -12.05
N HIS A 43 -5.06 -4.58 -12.32
CA HIS A 43 -5.55 -4.82 -13.68
C HIS A 43 -6.24 -3.58 -14.25
N MET A 44 -6.88 -2.78 -13.38
CA MET A 44 -7.62 -1.58 -13.77
C MET A 44 -6.73 -0.46 -14.31
N ILE A 45 -5.43 -0.46 -14.01
CA ILE A 45 -4.48 0.59 -14.43
C ILE A 45 -3.54 0.12 -15.54
N ARG A 46 -3.74 -1.09 -16.07
CA ARG A 46 -2.84 -1.71 -17.04
C ARG A 46 -3.58 -2.17 -18.27
N LYS A 47 -3.13 -1.71 -19.45
CA LYS A 47 -3.79 -1.96 -20.75
C LYS A 47 -3.97 -3.45 -21.09
N ARG A 48 -3.05 -4.31 -20.64
CA ARG A 48 -3.03 -5.73 -21.02
C ARG A 48 -4.17 -6.58 -20.44
N PHE A 49 -4.99 -6.03 -19.55
CA PHE A 49 -6.06 -6.76 -18.90
C PHE A 49 -7.42 -6.23 -19.35
N ASP A 50 -8.29 -7.13 -19.78
CA ASP A 50 -9.68 -6.81 -20.07
C ASP A 50 -10.50 -6.78 -18.77
N VAL A 51 -10.61 -5.59 -18.19
CA VAL A 51 -11.47 -5.36 -17.02
C VAL A 51 -12.92 -5.17 -17.42
N ALA A 52 -13.18 -4.58 -18.59
CA ALA A 52 -14.54 -4.33 -19.05
C ALA A 52 -15.31 -5.63 -19.28
N GLY A 53 -14.65 -6.66 -19.82
CA GLY A 53 -15.22 -8.00 -19.98
C GLY A 53 -15.48 -8.76 -18.67
N GLN A 54 -14.97 -8.27 -17.54
CA GLN A 54 -15.28 -8.81 -16.20
C GLN A 54 -16.51 -8.14 -15.56
N LEU A 55 -17.05 -7.08 -16.16
CA LEU A 55 -18.22 -6.39 -15.64
C LEU A 55 -19.48 -7.07 -16.16
N GLY A 56 -20.34 -7.48 -15.23
CA GLY A 56 -21.64 -8.07 -15.52
C GLY A 56 -22.73 -7.01 -15.71
N SER A 57 -23.89 -7.44 -16.21
CA SER A 57 -25.09 -6.57 -16.28
C SER A 57 -25.62 -6.16 -14.90
N ASP A 58 -25.23 -6.89 -13.86
CA ASP A 58 -25.53 -6.65 -12.45
C ASP A 58 -24.46 -5.79 -11.73
N THR A 59 -23.43 -5.33 -12.45
CA THR A 59 -22.38 -4.49 -11.87
C THR A 59 -22.85 -3.04 -11.75
N TYR A 60 -22.97 -2.55 -10.52
CA TYR A 60 -23.33 -1.17 -10.19
C TYR A 60 -22.10 -0.28 -9.95
N GLY A 61 -20.98 -0.86 -9.51
CA GLY A 61 -19.81 -0.08 -9.14
C GLY A 61 -18.49 -0.84 -9.26
N VAL A 62 -17.41 -0.06 -9.35
CA VAL A 62 -16.03 -0.57 -9.37
C VAL A 62 -15.21 0.14 -8.30
N HIS A 63 -14.61 -0.62 -7.39
CA HIS A 63 -13.81 -0.09 -6.30
C HIS A 63 -12.31 0.00 -6.64
N PHE A 64 -11.72 1.20 -6.60
CA PHE A 64 -10.32 1.46 -7.00
C PHE A 64 -9.27 1.34 -5.87
N TRP A 65 -9.58 0.72 -4.74
CA TRP A 65 -8.59 0.35 -3.70
C TRP A 65 -7.51 1.41 -3.42
N ALA A 66 -7.93 2.68 -3.28
CA ALA A 66 -7.06 3.85 -3.47
C ALA A 66 -5.78 3.82 -2.62
N ARG A 67 -5.86 3.29 -1.39
CA ARG A 67 -4.71 3.13 -0.47
C ARG A 67 -3.54 2.37 -1.11
N ARG A 68 -3.81 1.41 -1.99
CA ARG A 68 -2.79 0.61 -2.67
C ARG A 68 -2.55 1.05 -4.11
N MET A 69 -3.57 1.58 -4.78
CA MET A 69 -3.44 2.02 -6.17
C MET A 69 -2.69 3.35 -6.28
N LYS A 70 -2.87 4.31 -5.35
CA LYS A 70 -2.15 5.59 -5.38
C LYS A 70 -0.61 5.41 -5.37
N PRO A 71 -0.01 4.68 -4.41
CA PRO A 71 1.45 4.44 -4.45
C PRO A 71 1.88 3.70 -5.72
N ARG A 72 1.07 2.73 -6.20
CA ARG A 72 1.42 1.97 -7.40
C ARG A 72 1.37 2.82 -8.68
N LEU A 73 0.46 3.78 -8.79
CA LEU A 73 0.43 4.74 -9.90
C LEU A 73 1.65 5.67 -9.84
N GLU A 74 1.92 6.24 -8.66
CA GLU A 74 3.05 7.16 -8.45
C GLU A 74 4.41 6.50 -8.69
N GLU A 75 4.69 5.39 -8.02
CA GLU A 75 6.03 4.76 -8.00
C GLU A 75 6.41 4.06 -9.32
N LYS A 76 5.43 3.72 -10.16
CA LYS A 76 5.62 2.78 -11.28
C LYS A 76 4.97 3.18 -12.60
N GLU A 77 3.91 3.99 -12.59
CA GLU A 77 3.23 4.46 -13.82
C GLU A 77 3.34 5.98 -14.01
N GLY A 78 4.22 6.65 -13.27
CA GLY A 78 4.43 8.10 -13.42
C GLY A 78 3.24 8.96 -12.97
N GLY A 79 2.35 8.41 -12.13
CA GLY A 79 1.20 9.12 -11.58
C GLY A 79 -0.10 8.97 -12.37
N SER A 80 -0.07 8.33 -13.55
CA SER A 80 -1.23 8.17 -14.44
C SER A 80 -1.43 6.71 -14.86
N PRO A 81 -2.67 6.27 -15.16
CA PRO A 81 -2.92 4.91 -15.63
C PRO A 81 -2.42 4.69 -17.07
N ASP A 82 -2.08 3.44 -17.44
CA ASP A 82 -1.69 3.11 -18.81
C ASP A 82 -2.79 3.50 -19.80
N ALA A 83 -2.42 4.13 -20.92
CA ALA A 83 -3.38 4.44 -22.00
C ALA A 83 -4.10 3.17 -22.50
N GLY A 84 -5.43 3.23 -22.58
CA GLY A 84 -6.29 2.09 -22.93
C GLY A 84 -6.47 1.05 -21.81
N SER A 85 -6.07 1.38 -20.58
CA SER A 85 -6.55 0.65 -19.40
C SER A 85 -7.94 1.15 -18.99
N PHE A 86 -8.66 0.33 -18.23
CA PHE A 86 -9.99 0.67 -17.72
C PHE A 86 -10.03 2.00 -16.96
N MET A 87 -9.03 2.29 -16.13
CA MET A 87 -8.96 3.56 -15.40
C MET A 87 -8.65 4.73 -16.34
N ALA A 88 -7.82 4.55 -17.36
CA ALA A 88 -7.58 5.60 -18.36
C ALA A 88 -8.87 5.96 -19.12
N ASP A 89 -9.67 4.95 -19.49
CA ASP A 89 -10.96 5.17 -20.13
C ASP A 89 -11.94 5.89 -19.19
N ALA A 90 -11.93 5.56 -17.89
CA ALA A 90 -12.75 6.26 -16.90
C ALA A 90 -12.29 7.72 -16.71
N VAL A 91 -10.99 7.97 -16.61
CA VAL A 91 -10.41 9.32 -16.53
C VAL A 91 -10.84 10.17 -17.72
N MET A 92 -10.73 9.62 -18.94
CA MET A 92 -11.15 10.28 -20.17
C MET A 92 -12.65 10.57 -20.19
N ARG A 93 -13.48 9.56 -19.86
CA ARG A 93 -14.95 9.69 -19.84
C ARG A 93 -15.43 10.80 -18.91
N HIS A 94 -14.74 11.00 -17.79
CA HIS A 94 -15.10 11.99 -16.79
C HIS A 94 -14.36 13.33 -16.94
N GLY A 95 -13.54 13.50 -18.00
CA GLY A 95 -12.81 14.74 -18.24
C GLY A 95 -11.79 15.06 -17.15
N ILE A 96 -11.22 14.05 -16.50
CA ILE A 96 -10.23 14.22 -15.44
C ILE A 96 -8.86 14.46 -16.07
N VAL A 97 -8.18 15.52 -15.65
CA VAL A 97 -6.78 15.78 -15.98
C VAL A 97 -5.93 15.35 -14.77
N CYS A 98 -5.16 14.27 -14.91
CA CYS A 98 -4.38 13.72 -13.80
C CYS A 98 -3.34 14.70 -13.24
N ASP A 99 -2.81 15.58 -14.09
CA ASP A 99 -1.77 16.55 -13.73
C ASP A 99 -2.29 17.73 -12.89
N ASP A 100 -3.60 17.96 -12.85
CA ASP A 100 -4.20 19.03 -12.03
C ASP A 100 -4.11 18.71 -10.52
N ALA A 101 -4.04 17.42 -10.18
CA ALA A 101 -3.96 16.94 -8.80
C ALA A 101 -3.02 15.73 -8.69
N PRO A 102 -1.70 15.93 -8.87
CA PRO A 102 -0.75 14.83 -8.94
C PRO A 102 -0.69 14.06 -7.62
N ILE A 103 -0.49 12.74 -7.71
CA ILE A 103 -0.31 11.90 -6.52
C ILE A 103 1.02 12.29 -5.86
N PRO A 104 1.01 12.71 -4.58
CA PRO A 104 2.25 13.13 -3.93
C PRO A 104 3.17 11.93 -3.73
N ARG A 105 4.45 12.14 -3.99
CA ARG A 105 5.52 11.19 -3.63
C ARG A 105 5.43 10.85 -2.16
N LYS A 106 5.45 9.56 -1.86
CA LYS A 106 5.47 9.10 -0.47
C LYS A 106 6.82 9.45 0.15
N ILE A 107 6.82 10.39 1.08
CA ILE A 107 8.01 10.71 1.88
C ILE A 107 8.13 9.65 2.98
N VAL A 108 9.14 8.80 2.87
CA VAL A 108 9.53 7.89 3.96
C VAL A 108 10.38 8.68 4.94
N LYS A 109 9.83 9.00 6.11
CA LYS A 109 10.60 9.63 7.19
C LYS A 109 11.54 8.58 7.75
N GLN A 110 12.84 8.77 7.62
CA GLN A 110 13.84 7.88 8.20
C GLN A 110 13.85 8.04 9.74
N ASP A 111 14.27 7.00 10.46
CA ASP A 111 14.47 7.09 11.91
C ASP A 111 15.49 8.21 12.24
N PRO A 112 15.17 9.17 13.13
CA PRO A 112 16.08 10.26 13.47
C PRO A 112 17.41 9.77 14.06
N ARG A 113 17.43 8.56 14.64
CA ARG A 113 18.63 7.92 15.19
C ARG A 113 19.56 7.36 14.12
N ALA A 114 19.22 7.45 12.83
CA ALA A 114 20.08 6.99 11.73
C ALA A 114 21.49 7.63 11.70
N LYS A 115 21.74 8.68 12.50
CA LYS A 115 23.05 9.33 12.68
C LYS A 115 23.70 9.05 14.04
N ASP A 116 22.99 8.38 14.93
CA ASP A 116 23.45 8.08 16.28
C ASP A 116 24.39 6.87 16.27
N ALA A 117 25.53 6.99 16.95
CA ALA A 117 26.59 5.99 16.89
C ALA A 117 26.18 4.68 17.58
N GLU A 118 25.44 4.76 18.70
CA GLU A 118 24.96 3.58 19.42
C GLU A 118 23.93 2.82 18.57
N PHE A 119 23.00 3.56 17.96
CA PHE A 119 22.02 2.97 17.04
C PHE A 119 22.66 2.30 15.82
N LEU A 120 23.71 2.90 15.23
CA LEU A 120 24.45 2.28 14.12
C LEU A 120 25.18 1.01 14.57
N ALA A 121 25.74 0.99 15.78
CA ALA A 121 26.37 -0.20 16.35
C ALA A 121 25.34 -1.32 16.56
N ASP A 122 24.16 -0.99 17.09
CA ASP A 122 23.05 -1.95 17.27
C ASP A 122 22.57 -2.52 15.94
N LEU A 123 22.41 -1.68 14.91
CA LEU A 123 22.05 -2.12 13.56
C LEU A 123 23.11 -3.07 12.98
N ALA A 124 24.40 -2.74 13.15
CA ALA A 124 25.50 -3.56 12.68
C ALA A 124 25.53 -4.93 13.39
N LEU A 125 25.34 -4.95 14.71
CA LEU A 125 25.27 -6.18 15.49
C LEU A 125 24.05 -7.03 15.10
N GLU A 126 22.89 -6.43 14.89
CA GLU A 126 21.70 -7.14 14.38
C GLU A 126 21.96 -7.74 13.00
N GLY A 127 22.64 -7.00 12.11
CA GLY A 127 23.02 -7.50 10.78
C GLY A 127 24.02 -8.65 10.80
N LEU A 128 24.99 -8.63 11.72
CA LEU A 128 26.01 -9.67 11.84
C LEU A 128 25.48 -10.98 12.45
N ARG A 129 24.38 -10.94 13.20
CA ARG A 129 23.74 -12.15 13.74
C ARG A 129 23.13 -13.05 12.66
N ALA A 130 23.07 -12.59 11.40
CA ALA A 130 22.56 -13.31 10.23
C ALA A 130 21.07 -13.75 10.31
N ASP A 131 20.33 -13.29 11.33
CA ASP A 131 18.92 -13.64 11.54
C ASP A 131 17.98 -12.94 10.55
N ALA A 132 18.44 -11.89 9.87
CA ALA A 132 17.65 -11.10 8.94
C ALA A 132 18.51 -10.46 7.85
N SER A 133 17.94 -10.33 6.64
CA SER A 133 18.63 -9.60 5.55
C SER A 133 18.72 -8.10 5.86
N PRO A 134 19.70 -7.37 5.29
CA PRO A 134 19.79 -5.92 5.47
C PRO A 134 18.50 -5.17 5.12
N GLU A 135 17.73 -5.66 4.15
CA GLU A 135 16.44 -5.10 3.74
C GLU A 135 15.35 -5.31 4.79
N ALA A 136 15.37 -6.44 5.50
CA ALA A 136 14.43 -6.73 6.57
C ALA A 136 14.72 -5.84 7.80
N ILE A 137 16.00 -5.71 8.17
CA ILE A 137 16.46 -4.84 9.27
C ILE A 137 16.14 -3.38 8.97
N ALA A 138 16.45 -2.93 7.74
CA ALA A 138 16.14 -1.57 7.29
C ALA A 138 14.65 -1.26 7.37
N ARG A 139 13.79 -2.19 6.97
CA ARG A 139 12.32 -2.04 7.08
C ARG A 139 11.87 -1.97 8.54
N LYS A 140 12.42 -2.81 9.42
CA LYS A 140 12.08 -2.87 10.84
C LYS A 140 12.39 -1.54 11.54
N HIS A 141 13.55 -0.97 11.23
CA HIS A 141 14.04 0.25 11.85
C HIS A 141 13.75 1.51 11.04
N ASN A 142 13.03 1.39 9.92
CA ASN A 142 12.66 2.49 9.05
C ASN A 142 13.89 3.35 8.65
N VAL A 143 14.95 2.64 8.22
CA VAL A 143 16.20 3.19 7.67
C VAL A 143 16.42 2.70 6.24
N GLU A 144 17.37 3.30 5.52
CA GLU A 144 17.79 2.82 4.20
C GLU A 144 18.59 1.50 4.29
N PRO A 145 18.38 0.50 3.41
CA PRO A 145 19.18 -0.72 3.38
C PRO A 145 20.68 -0.48 3.21
N LYS A 146 21.05 0.61 2.52
CA LYS A 146 22.44 1.03 2.36
C LYS A 146 23.08 1.35 3.73
N LEU A 147 22.35 2.02 4.62
CA LEU A 147 22.84 2.39 5.95
C LEU A 147 23.18 1.15 6.79
N VAL A 148 22.33 0.12 6.73
CA VAL A 148 22.57 -1.15 7.45
C VAL A 148 23.86 -1.81 6.96
N ARG A 149 24.08 -1.87 5.63
CA ARG A 149 25.30 -2.44 5.06
C ARG A 149 26.55 -1.65 5.44
N GLU A 150 26.46 -0.32 5.43
CA GLU A 150 27.55 0.57 5.85
C GLU A 150 27.89 0.40 7.33
N ALA A 151 26.88 0.27 8.20
CA ALA A 151 27.08 0.02 9.61
C ALA A 151 27.79 -1.32 9.86
N ILE A 152 27.35 -2.39 9.20
CA ILE A 152 28.01 -3.72 9.25
C ILE A 152 29.47 -3.63 8.82
N ALA A 153 29.73 -3.02 7.66
CA ALA A 153 31.09 -2.89 7.12
C ALA A 153 32.00 -2.06 8.04
N THR A 154 31.46 -0.97 8.60
CA THR A 154 32.18 -0.12 9.55
C THR A 154 32.58 -0.91 10.79
N LEU A 155 31.65 -1.63 11.41
CA LEU A 155 31.92 -2.44 12.59
C LEU A 155 32.97 -3.54 12.30
N GLN A 156 32.84 -4.24 11.17
CA GLN A 156 33.80 -5.28 10.77
C GLN A 156 35.22 -4.72 10.57
N SER A 157 35.35 -3.57 9.89
CA SER A 157 36.65 -2.95 9.65
C SER A 157 37.31 -2.40 10.92
N GLY A 158 36.50 -1.88 11.85
CA GLY A 158 36.96 -1.35 13.13
C GLY A 158 37.24 -2.42 14.20
N ALA A 159 36.63 -3.60 14.11
CA ALA A 159 36.69 -4.63 15.15
C ALA A 159 38.11 -5.00 15.57
N ALA A 160 39.04 -5.17 14.61
CA ALA A 160 40.42 -5.55 14.91
C ALA A 160 41.17 -4.49 15.74
N SER A 161 40.80 -3.21 15.63
CA SER A 161 41.43 -2.13 16.40
C SER A 161 41.16 -2.22 17.89
N LEU A 162 40.02 -2.82 18.28
CA LEU A 162 39.62 -2.99 19.69
C LEU A 162 40.50 -3.99 20.45
N PHE A 163 41.24 -4.84 19.73
CA PHE A 163 42.11 -5.87 20.31
C PHE A 163 43.60 -5.53 20.23
N LYS A 164 43.96 -4.38 19.64
CA LYS A 164 45.33 -3.86 19.69
C LYS A 164 45.55 -3.25 21.08
N ARG A 165 46.13 -4.03 22.00
CA ARG A 165 46.60 -3.57 23.31
C ARG A 165 48.03 -3.08 23.23
#